data_AF-A0A529LC13-F1
#
_entry.id   AF-A0A529LC13-F1
#
_cell.length_a   1.000
_cell.length_b   1.000
_cell.length_c   1.000
_cell.angle_alpha   90.00
_cell.angle_beta   90.00
_cell.angle_gamma   90.00
#
_symmetry.space_group_name_H-M   'P 1'
#
loop_
_entity.id
_entity.type
_entity.pdbx_description
1 polymer ?
#
loop_
_entity_poly.entity_id
_entity_poly.type
_entity_poly.pdbx_seq_one_letter_code
_entity_poly.pdbx_strand_id
1 'polypeptide(L)'
;VTDANVMLGKLQPDFFPAIFGPGQDEPLDVETVRAKFAALAAEIGDGRSPETVAEGFVTIAVENMANAIKKISVQRGYDVTEYLLNCFGGAGGQHACLVADALGMEAVLIHPFSGLLSAYGIGLSSVFASRQQALLKPLAEESRTEIGNLIAILRKAVIAELAAQGIGEDTVATKPVLHIRYDGTDTTLPVNFEADSIFQARRDFEIAHKA
;
A
#
# COMPACT_ATOMS: atom_id res chain seq x y z
N VAL A 1 14.73 2.21 -15.94
CA VAL A 1 15.05 1.17 -14.93
C VAL A 1 14.99 -0.22 -15.55
N THR A 2 13.89 -0.63 -16.19
CA THR A 2 13.81 -1.94 -16.86
C THR A 2 14.92 -2.15 -17.90
N ASP A 3 15.21 -1.17 -18.76
CA ASP A 3 16.34 -1.28 -19.70
C ASP A 3 17.69 -1.45 -19.00
N ALA A 4 17.88 -0.81 -17.83
CA ALA A 4 19.09 -1.01 -17.03
C ALA A 4 19.16 -2.44 -16.49
N ASN A 5 18.04 -2.99 -16.03
CA ASN A 5 17.98 -4.40 -15.58
C ASN A 5 18.21 -5.39 -16.73
N VAL A 6 17.78 -5.07 -17.97
CA VAL A 6 18.11 -5.85 -19.18
C VAL A 6 19.60 -5.74 -19.47
N MET A 7 20.16 -4.53 -19.48
CA MET A 7 21.59 -4.28 -19.73
C MET A 7 22.49 -5.03 -18.74
N LEU A 8 22.10 -5.06 -17.47
CA LEU A 8 22.83 -5.72 -16.38
C LEU A 8 22.54 -7.23 -16.28
N GLY A 9 21.68 -7.78 -17.14
CA GLY A 9 21.27 -9.18 -17.10
C GLY A 9 20.43 -9.58 -15.87
N LYS A 10 19.95 -8.62 -15.08
CA LYS A 10 19.01 -8.87 -13.97
C LYS A 10 17.64 -9.32 -14.49
N LEU A 11 17.26 -8.86 -15.69
CA LEU A 11 16.10 -9.33 -16.44
C LEU A 11 16.56 -10.22 -17.59
N GLN A 12 16.14 -11.48 -17.60
CA GLN A 12 16.52 -12.45 -18.62
C GLN A 12 15.50 -12.45 -19.76
N PRO A 13 15.87 -12.01 -20.98
CA PRO A 13 14.95 -11.87 -22.12
C PRO A 13 14.24 -13.16 -22.50
N ASP A 14 14.95 -14.30 -22.45
CA ASP A 14 14.42 -15.62 -22.82
C ASP A 14 13.27 -16.10 -21.91
N PHE A 15 13.17 -15.54 -20.69
CA PHE A 15 12.10 -15.83 -19.75
C PHE A 15 11.04 -14.72 -19.67
N PHE A 16 11.21 -13.66 -20.46
CA PHE A 16 10.26 -12.56 -20.51
C PHE A 16 9.19 -12.83 -21.58
N PRO A 17 7.89 -12.64 -21.28
CA PRO A 17 6.84 -12.83 -22.27
C PRO A 17 7.05 -11.95 -23.51
N ALA A 18 6.89 -12.55 -24.69
CA ALA A 18 6.88 -11.81 -25.94
C ALA A 18 5.54 -11.11 -26.10
N ILE A 19 5.43 -9.89 -25.56
CA ILE A 19 4.18 -9.09 -25.49
C ILE A 19 4.35 -7.69 -26.08
N PHE A 20 5.45 -7.44 -26.77
CA PHE A 20 5.76 -6.16 -27.38
C PHE A 20 5.34 -6.11 -28.85
N GLY A 21 5.51 -4.94 -29.45
CA GLY A 21 5.18 -4.71 -30.86
C GLY A 21 3.67 -4.56 -31.13
N PRO A 22 3.30 -4.23 -32.37
CA PRO A 22 1.89 -4.07 -32.78
C PRO A 22 1.07 -5.37 -32.64
N GLY A 23 1.74 -6.53 -32.76
CA GLY A 23 1.15 -7.86 -32.66
C GLY A 23 1.09 -8.44 -31.24
N GLN A 24 1.75 -7.80 -30.26
CA GLN A 24 1.92 -8.31 -28.89
C GLN A 24 2.59 -9.70 -28.83
N ASP A 25 3.56 -9.94 -29.72
CA ASP A 25 4.26 -11.21 -29.89
C ASP A 25 5.78 -11.04 -30.06
N GLU A 26 6.30 -9.82 -29.90
CA GLU A 26 7.73 -9.53 -30.01
C GLU A 26 8.46 -9.65 -28.65
N PRO A 27 9.71 -10.14 -28.62
CA PRO A 27 10.52 -10.23 -27.41
C PRO A 27 11.12 -8.87 -27.02
N LEU A 28 11.84 -8.81 -25.89
CA LEU A 28 12.65 -7.66 -25.53
C LEU A 28 13.80 -7.44 -26.52
N ASP A 29 13.96 -6.19 -26.99
CA ASP A 29 15.05 -5.80 -27.89
C ASP A 29 16.32 -5.44 -27.10
N VAL A 30 17.13 -6.46 -26.82
CA VAL A 30 18.40 -6.35 -26.09
C VAL A 30 19.42 -5.50 -26.84
N GLU A 31 19.43 -5.59 -28.17
CA GLU A 31 20.43 -4.89 -28.99
C GLU A 31 20.17 -3.38 -29.00
N THR A 32 18.90 -2.95 -29.05
CA THR A 32 18.55 -1.55 -28.86
C THR A 32 18.97 -1.05 -27.48
N VAL A 33 18.74 -1.82 -26.41
CA VAL A 33 19.17 -1.45 -25.05
C VAL A 33 20.69 -1.24 -25.00
N ARG A 34 21.47 -2.19 -25.53
CA ARG A 34 22.94 -2.10 -25.58
C ARG A 34 23.42 -0.89 -26.36
N ALA A 35 22.87 -0.66 -27.55
CA ALA A 35 23.24 0.47 -28.40
C ALA A 35 22.94 1.82 -27.72
N LYS A 36 21.81 1.94 -27.02
CA LYS A 36 21.42 3.16 -26.31
C LYS A 36 22.30 3.43 -25.10
N PHE A 37 22.66 2.41 -24.31
CA PHE A 37 23.60 2.60 -23.20
C PHE A 37 25.02 2.90 -23.70
N ALA A 38 25.45 2.33 -24.83
CA ALA A 38 26.73 2.67 -25.45
C ALA A 38 26.79 4.14 -25.91
N ALA A 39 25.72 4.62 -26.55
CA ALA A 39 25.61 6.02 -26.93
C ALA A 39 25.62 6.95 -25.70
N LEU A 40 24.88 6.59 -24.65
CA LEU A 40 24.82 7.39 -23.42
C LEU A 40 26.17 7.44 -22.68
N ALA A 41 26.90 6.33 -22.62
CA ALA A 41 28.24 6.29 -22.03
C ALA A 41 29.22 7.19 -22.82
N ALA A 42 29.12 7.18 -24.16
CA ALA A 42 29.93 8.06 -25.02
C ALA A 42 29.57 9.55 -24.82
N GLU A 43 28.30 9.88 -24.65
CA GLU A 43 27.83 11.25 -24.37
C GLU A 43 28.34 11.77 -23.02
N ILE A 44 28.32 10.92 -21.99
CA ILE A 44 28.86 11.24 -20.66
C ILE A 44 30.37 11.52 -20.71
N GLY A 45 31.13 10.74 -21.48
CA GLY A 45 32.52 11.05 -21.82
C GLY A 45 33.55 10.94 -20.67
N ASP A 46 33.20 10.31 -19.55
CA ASP A 46 34.09 10.17 -18.37
C ASP A 46 34.76 8.80 -18.23
N GLY A 47 34.63 7.94 -19.25
CA GLY A 47 35.26 6.63 -19.31
C GLY A 47 34.49 5.50 -18.64
N ARG A 48 33.30 5.74 -18.08
CA ARG A 48 32.44 4.67 -17.57
C ARG A 48 31.95 3.75 -18.69
N SER A 49 31.83 2.45 -18.38
CA SER A 49 31.23 1.49 -19.31
C SER A 49 29.70 1.66 -19.39
N PRO A 50 29.05 1.22 -20.48
CA PRO A 50 27.58 1.19 -20.61
C PRO A 50 26.88 0.50 -19.42
N GLU A 51 27.45 -0.60 -18.92
CA GLU A 51 26.97 -1.34 -17.75
C GLU A 51 27.11 -0.50 -16.47
N THR A 52 28.21 0.22 -16.31
CA THR A 52 28.42 1.11 -15.15
C THR A 52 27.41 2.25 -15.15
N VAL A 53 27.09 2.79 -16.33
CA VAL A 53 26.01 3.78 -16.49
C VAL A 53 24.66 3.16 -16.10
N ALA A 54 24.34 1.95 -16.59
CA ALA A 54 23.13 1.23 -16.23
C ALA A 54 23.01 0.93 -14.72
N GLU A 55 24.09 0.50 -14.08
CA GLU A 55 24.15 0.28 -12.62
C GLU A 55 23.81 1.57 -11.87
N GLY A 56 24.32 2.72 -12.33
CA GLY A 56 23.97 4.02 -11.76
C GLY A 56 22.47 4.32 -11.77
N PHE A 57 21.75 3.95 -12.84
CA PHE A 57 20.28 4.07 -12.87
C PHE A 57 19.61 3.17 -11.83
N VAL A 58 20.11 1.94 -11.64
CA VAL A 58 19.59 1.02 -10.62
C VAL A 58 19.86 1.54 -9.23
N THR A 59 21.06 2.04 -8.94
CA THR A 59 21.42 2.65 -7.66
C THR A 59 20.48 3.79 -7.30
N ILE A 60 20.28 4.76 -8.20
CA ILE A 60 19.37 5.88 -7.97
C ILE A 60 17.92 5.39 -7.76
N ALA A 61 17.48 4.40 -8.52
CA ALA A 61 16.14 3.83 -8.36
C ALA A 61 15.96 3.16 -6.98
N VAL A 62 16.95 2.39 -6.54
CA VAL A 62 16.96 1.73 -5.22
C VAL A 62 16.96 2.76 -4.10
N GLU A 63 17.79 3.80 -4.18
CA GLU A 63 17.84 4.89 -3.20
C GLU A 63 16.47 5.59 -3.09
N ASN A 64 15.83 5.89 -4.21
CA ASN A 64 14.50 6.49 -4.23
C ASN A 64 13.44 5.58 -3.59
N MET A 65 13.46 4.27 -3.88
CA MET A 65 12.57 3.29 -3.27
C MET A 65 12.79 3.19 -1.76
N ALA A 66 14.04 3.06 -1.31
CA ALA A 66 14.40 3.00 0.10
C ALA A 66 14.01 4.28 0.85
N ASN A 67 14.23 5.46 0.25
CA ASN A 67 13.84 6.75 0.83
C ASN A 67 12.31 6.89 0.96
N ALA A 68 11.54 6.39 -0.02
CA ALA A 68 10.09 6.38 0.07
C ALA A 68 9.60 5.50 1.25
N ILE A 69 10.19 4.30 1.42
CA ILE A 69 9.87 3.39 2.52
C ILE A 69 10.24 4.01 3.88
N LYS A 70 11.46 4.57 4.00
CA LYS A 70 11.92 5.28 5.21
C LYS A 70 10.99 6.42 5.56
N LYS A 71 10.61 7.26 4.59
CA LYS A 71 9.72 8.41 4.82
C LYS A 71 8.39 7.98 5.40
N ILE A 72 7.74 6.97 4.82
CA ILE A 72 6.42 6.51 5.28
C ILE A 72 6.52 5.84 6.67
N SER A 73 7.57 5.04 6.90
CA SER A 73 7.71 4.23 8.11
C SER A 73 8.19 5.04 9.31
N VAL A 74 9.21 5.90 9.13
CA VAL A 74 9.75 6.76 10.19
C VAL A 74 8.74 7.84 10.59
N GLN A 75 7.95 8.38 9.66
CA GLN A 75 6.84 9.29 10.00
C GLN A 75 5.80 8.65 10.94
N ARG A 76 5.74 7.31 10.98
CA ARG A 76 4.87 6.54 11.86
C ARG A 76 5.60 5.96 13.08
N GLY A 77 6.87 6.31 13.29
CA GLY A 77 7.67 5.88 14.43
C GLY A 77 8.19 4.44 14.36
N TYR A 78 8.15 3.80 13.19
CA TYR A 78 8.62 2.42 13.03
C TYR A 78 10.13 2.34 12.77
N ASP A 79 10.82 1.46 13.49
CA ASP A 79 12.15 0.97 13.12
C ASP A 79 12.01 -0.10 12.04
N VAL A 80 12.42 0.23 10.82
CA VAL A 80 12.28 -0.65 9.65
C VAL A 80 13.20 -1.88 9.69
N THR A 81 14.26 -1.85 10.50
CA THR A 81 15.23 -2.95 10.59
C THR A 81 14.66 -4.18 11.30
N GLU A 82 13.64 -4.00 12.14
CA GLU A 82 12.95 -5.08 12.84
C GLU A 82 11.91 -5.83 11.96
N TYR A 83 11.77 -5.44 10.69
CA TYR A 83 10.77 -5.98 9.76
C TYR A 83 11.41 -6.73 8.59
N LEU A 84 10.61 -7.62 7.99
CA LEU A 84 10.90 -8.24 6.71
C LEU A 84 10.38 -7.37 5.54
N LEU A 85 11.15 -7.26 4.46
CA LEU A 85 10.70 -6.62 3.23
C LEU A 85 9.80 -7.60 2.45
N ASN A 86 8.49 -7.39 2.47
CA ASN A 86 7.60 -8.12 1.56
C ASN A 86 7.64 -7.48 0.17
N CYS A 87 8.16 -8.20 -0.81
CA CYS A 87 8.32 -7.71 -2.17
C CYS A 87 7.31 -8.34 -3.13
N PHE A 88 6.57 -7.50 -3.87
CA PHE A 88 5.58 -7.94 -4.84
C PHE A 88 5.50 -7.00 -6.05
N GLY A 89 4.69 -7.36 -7.05
CA GLY A 89 4.62 -6.70 -8.34
C GLY A 89 5.63 -7.24 -9.35
N GLY A 90 5.39 -7.04 -10.64
CA GLY A 90 6.18 -7.64 -11.71
C GLY A 90 7.66 -7.23 -11.75
N ALA A 91 7.99 -6.04 -11.23
CA ALA A 91 9.37 -5.55 -11.15
C ALA A 91 10.00 -5.67 -9.75
N GLY A 92 9.22 -6.02 -8.72
CA GLY A 92 9.66 -5.94 -7.33
C GLY A 92 10.90 -6.78 -7.06
N GLY A 93 10.87 -8.06 -7.48
CA GLY A 93 11.96 -9.00 -7.25
C GLY A 93 13.32 -8.55 -7.81
N GLN A 94 13.33 -7.70 -8.85
CA GLN A 94 14.56 -7.21 -9.49
C GLN A 94 15.36 -6.24 -8.58
N HIS A 95 14.71 -5.66 -7.58
CA HIS A 95 15.30 -4.64 -6.69
C HIS A 95 15.26 -5.02 -5.21
N ALA A 96 14.60 -6.12 -4.85
CA ALA A 96 14.25 -6.45 -3.47
C ALA A 96 15.46 -6.50 -2.52
N CYS A 97 16.52 -7.22 -2.89
CA CYS A 97 17.72 -7.33 -2.04
C CYS A 97 18.43 -5.99 -1.87
N LEU A 98 18.62 -5.24 -2.95
CA LEU A 98 19.27 -3.93 -2.90
C LEU A 98 18.49 -2.92 -2.06
N VAL A 99 17.15 -2.97 -2.13
CA VAL A 99 16.28 -2.15 -1.29
C VAL A 99 16.39 -2.59 0.18
N ALA A 100 16.40 -3.89 0.47
CA ALA A 100 16.57 -4.40 1.82
C ALA A 100 17.92 -3.98 2.42
N ASP A 101 19.01 -4.11 1.66
CA ASP A 101 20.35 -3.66 2.06
C ASP A 101 20.36 -2.15 2.38
N ALA A 102 19.76 -1.31 1.53
CA ALA A 102 19.68 0.14 1.74
C ALA A 102 18.81 0.54 2.94
N LEU A 103 17.91 -0.34 3.38
CA LEU A 103 17.06 -0.17 4.55
C LEU A 103 17.64 -0.80 5.82
N GLY A 104 18.72 -1.59 5.72
CA GLY A 104 19.26 -2.36 6.85
C GLY A 104 18.35 -3.51 7.28
N MET A 105 17.57 -4.07 6.36
CA MET A 105 16.69 -5.22 6.61
C MET A 105 17.42 -6.53 6.34
N GLU A 106 17.24 -7.53 7.21
CA GLU A 106 17.95 -8.81 7.10
C GLU A 106 17.16 -9.88 6.32
N ALA A 107 15.88 -9.65 6.05
CA ALA A 107 15.00 -10.63 5.41
C ALA A 107 14.11 -10.01 4.33
N VAL A 108 14.03 -10.72 3.19
CA VAL A 108 13.08 -10.43 2.11
C VAL A 108 12.13 -11.61 1.97
N LEU A 109 10.83 -11.32 1.96
CA LEU A 109 9.79 -12.28 1.65
C LEU A 109 9.31 -12.08 0.21
N ILE A 110 9.40 -13.15 -0.59
CA ILE A 110 8.88 -13.20 -1.95
C ILE A 110 7.79 -14.28 -1.99
N HIS A 111 6.54 -13.84 -2.08
CA HIS A 111 5.41 -14.77 -2.22
C HIS A 111 5.44 -15.48 -3.59
N PRO A 112 5.04 -16.76 -3.72
CA PRO A 112 4.94 -17.44 -5.02
C PRO A 112 4.07 -16.71 -6.05
N PHE A 113 3.07 -15.96 -5.58
CA PHE A 113 2.20 -15.10 -6.39
C PHE A 113 2.62 -13.63 -6.38
N SER A 114 3.89 -13.30 -6.12
CA SER A 114 4.37 -11.91 -6.01
C SER A 114 3.97 -11.04 -7.22
N GLY A 115 4.02 -11.58 -8.45
CA GLY A 115 3.57 -10.89 -9.65
C GLY A 115 2.05 -10.60 -9.72
N LEU A 116 1.23 -11.31 -8.94
CA LEU A 116 -0.23 -11.24 -8.94
C LEU A 116 -0.81 -10.92 -7.55
N LEU A 117 0.03 -10.52 -6.59
CA LEU A 117 -0.34 -10.51 -5.18
C LEU A 117 -1.50 -9.55 -4.89
N SER A 118 -1.61 -8.45 -5.65
CA SER A 118 -2.75 -7.52 -5.56
C SER A 118 -4.07 -8.19 -5.97
N ALA A 119 -4.09 -8.92 -7.09
CA ALA A 119 -5.27 -9.64 -7.54
C ALA A 119 -5.65 -10.76 -6.56
N TYR A 120 -4.64 -11.47 -6.04
CA TYR A 120 -4.83 -12.49 -5.01
C TYR A 120 -5.42 -11.88 -3.73
N GLY A 121 -4.89 -10.74 -3.27
CA GLY A 121 -5.40 -10.03 -2.11
C GLY A 121 -6.85 -9.57 -2.26
N ILE A 122 -7.23 -9.08 -3.44
CA ILE A 122 -8.64 -8.74 -3.74
C ILE A 122 -9.51 -10.00 -3.69
N GLY A 123 -9.06 -11.10 -4.30
CA GLY A 123 -9.78 -12.38 -4.30
C GLY A 123 -10.01 -12.98 -2.91
N LEU A 124 -9.13 -12.71 -1.95
CA LEU A 124 -9.26 -13.15 -0.55
C LEU A 124 -9.98 -12.14 0.36
N SER A 125 -10.18 -10.91 -0.11
CA SER A 125 -10.71 -9.85 0.73
C SER A 125 -12.18 -10.10 1.11
N SER A 126 -12.52 -9.81 2.35
CA SER A 126 -13.93 -9.78 2.76
C SER A 126 -14.61 -8.56 2.16
N VAL A 127 -15.81 -8.74 1.63
CA VAL A 127 -16.64 -7.62 1.17
C VAL A 127 -17.08 -6.81 2.39
N PHE A 128 -16.86 -5.51 2.34
CA PHE A 128 -17.35 -4.58 3.36
C PHE A 128 -17.88 -3.32 2.70
N ALA A 129 -18.82 -2.67 3.38
CA ALA A 129 -19.32 -1.37 2.98
C ALA A 129 -19.32 -0.44 4.20
N SER A 130 -19.00 0.84 3.98
CA SER A 130 -18.98 1.86 5.03
C SER A 130 -19.87 3.03 4.66
N ARG A 131 -20.51 3.62 5.66
CA ARG A 131 -21.27 4.86 5.56
C ARG A 131 -20.94 5.74 6.75
N GLN A 132 -20.84 7.04 6.52
CA GLN A 132 -20.52 8.02 7.53
C GLN A 132 -21.46 9.22 7.39
N GLN A 133 -21.87 9.76 8.53
CA GLN A 133 -22.67 10.97 8.61
C GLN A 133 -22.19 11.80 9.79
N ALA A 134 -22.11 13.12 9.62
CA ALA A 134 -21.71 14.03 10.67
C ALA A 134 -22.83 14.22 11.71
N LEU A 135 -22.46 14.20 13.00
CA LEU A 135 -23.31 14.58 14.11
C LEU A 135 -22.55 15.59 14.98
N LEU A 136 -23.01 16.84 15.01
CA LEU A 136 -22.39 17.89 15.80
C LEU A 136 -23.09 17.99 17.16
N LYS A 137 -22.71 17.12 18.10
CA LYS A 137 -23.19 17.15 19.49
C LYS A 137 -22.09 16.78 20.49
N PRO A 138 -22.16 17.28 21.73
CA PRO A 138 -21.32 16.77 22.81
C PRO A 138 -21.50 15.27 23.01
N LEU A 139 -20.42 14.56 23.33
CA LEU A 139 -20.45 13.15 23.68
C LEU A 139 -20.95 12.97 25.12
N ALA A 140 -22.27 12.79 25.27
CA ALA A 140 -22.97 12.73 26.55
C ALA A 140 -24.16 11.77 26.47
N GLU A 141 -24.73 11.37 27.60
CA GLU A 141 -25.87 10.43 27.62
C GLU A 141 -27.09 11.01 26.88
N GLU A 142 -27.25 12.34 26.86
CA GLU A 142 -28.33 13.04 26.17
C GLU A 142 -28.24 12.89 24.64
N SER A 143 -27.04 12.65 24.08
CA SER A 143 -26.86 12.43 22.65
C SER A 143 -26.90 10.95 22.25
N ARG A 144 -26.90 10.02 23.21
CA ARG A 144 -26.86 8.57 22.97
C ARG A 144 -27.99 8.08 22.07
N THR A 145 -29.23 8.54 22.31
CA THR A 145 -30.39 8.15 21.50
C THR A 145 -30.24 8.58 20.03
N GLU A 146 -29.72 9.78 19.79
CA GLU A 146 -29.53 10.28 18.43
C GLU A 146 -28.36 9.60 17.72
N ILE A 147 -27.28 9.31 18.46
CA ILE A 147 -26.19 8.46 17.99
C ILE A 147 -26.74 7.09 17.56
N GLY A 148 -27.54 6.45 18.40
CA GLY A 148 -28.18 5.17 18.09
C GLY A 148 -29.08 5.22 16.85
N ASN A 149 -29.88 6.27 16.71
CA ASN A 149 -30.73 6.49 15.53
C ASN A 149 -29.90 6.65 14.24
N LEU A 150 -28.82 7.44 14.27
CA LEU A 150 -27.93 7.59 13.12
C LEU A 150 -27.21 6.28 12.78
N ILE A 151 -26.74 5.54 13.78
CA ILE A 151 -26.15 4.21 13.58
C ILE A 151 -27.15 3.28 12.90
N ALA A 152 -28.41 3.28 13.32
CA ALA A 152 -29.45 2.45 12.70
C ALA A 152 -29.70 2.82 11.23
N ILE A 153 -29.71 4.13 10.92
CA ILE A 153 -29.84 4.62 9.53
C ILE A 153 -28.66 4.16 8.67
N LEU A 154 -27.43 4.36 9.15
CA LEU A 154 -26.21 3.98 8.43
C LEU A 154 -26.11 2.46 8.27
N ARG A 155 -26.46 1.69 9.32
CA ARG A 155 -26.53 0.23 9.29
C ARG A 155 -27.47 -0.25 8.19
N LYS A 156 -28.69 0.31 8.12
CA LYS A 156 -29.66 -0.05 7.07
C LYS A 156 -29.12 0.23 5.67
N ALA A 157 -28.44 1.35 5.47
CA ALA A 157 -27.82 1.68 4.19
C ALA A 157 -26.71 0.70 3.79
N VAL A 158 -25.84 0.32 4.73
CA VAL A 158 -24.77 -0.66 4.52
C VAL A 158 -25.35 -2.04 4.20
N ILE A 159 -26.34 -2.51 4.97
CA ILE A 159 -26.99 -3.80 4.72
C ILE A 159 -27.66 -3.82 3.34
N ALA A 160 -28.35 -2.76 2.96
CA ALA A 160 -29.00 -2.67 1.64
C ALA A 160 -27.98 -2.72 0.49
N GLU A 161 -26.81 -2.09 0.63
CA GLU A 161 -25.74 -2.15 -0.36
C GLU A 161 -25.12 -3.55 -0.48
N LEU A 162 -24.89 -4.23 0.65
CA LEU A 162 -24.36 -5.60 0.64
C LEU A 162 -25.39 -6.59 0.09
N ALA A 163 -26.67 -6.41 0.41
CA ALA A 163 -27.76 -7.21 -0.14
C ALA A 163 -27.87 -7.07 -1.68
N ALA A 164 -27.63 -5.87 -2.21
CA ALA A 164 -27.58 -5.64 -3.66
C ALA A 164 -26.42 -6.40 -4.36
N GLN A 165 -25.40 -6.79 -3.61
CA GLN A 165 -24.28 -7.63 -4.07
C GLN A 165 -24.51 -9.12 -3.81
N GLY A 166 -25.71 -9.51 -3.35
CA GLY A 166 -26.08 -10.90 -3.08
C GLY A 166 -25.62 -11.43 -1.72
N ILE A 167 -25.21 -10.56 -0.79
CA ILE A 167 -24.79 -10.95 0.56
C ILE A 167 -26.00 -10.95 1.49
N GLY A 168 -26.28 -12.09 2.13
CA GLY A 168 -27.39 -12.25 3.08
C GLY A 168 -27.18 -11.45 4.37
N GLU A 169 -28.23 -10.81 4.87
CA GLU A 169 -28.18 -9.96 6.08
C GLU A 169 -27.70 -10.73 7.32
N ASP A 170 -28.04 -12.01 7.43
CA ASP A 170 -27.64 -12.93 8.49
C ASP A 170 -26.13 -13.20 8.54
N THR A 171 -25.40 -12.90 7.47
CA THR A 171 -23.94 -13.07 7.37
C THR A 171 -23.16 -11.77 7.61
N VAL A 172 -23.85 -10.64 7.79
CA VAL A 172 -23.23 -9.32 7.92
C VAL A 172 -22.95 -8.99 9.39
N ALA A 173 -21.67 -8.78 9.72
CA ALA A 173 -21.27 -8.17 10.99
C ALA A 173 -21.17 -6.64 10.85
N THR A 174 -21.71 -5.89 11.82
CA THR A 174 -21.69 -4.42 11.80
C THR A 174 -20.84 -3.86 12.93
N LYS A 175 -19.92 -2.94 12.61
CA LYS A 175 -19.04 -2.28 13.59
C LYS A 175 -19.29 -0.76 13.61
N PRO A 176 -20.16 -0.25 14.51
CA PRO A 176 -20.34 1.19 14.67
C PRO A 176 -19.07 1.85 15.22
N VAL A 177 -18.67 2.96 14.61
CA VAL A 177 -17.51 3.77 15.01
C VAL A 177 -17.92 5.23 15.12
N LEU A 178 -17.58 5.86 16.25
CA LEU A 178 -17.73 7.31 16.41
C LEU A 178 -16.40 8.01 16.11
N HIS A 179 -16.46 9.11 15.38
CA HIS A 179 -15.32 10.00 15.18
C HIS A 179 -15.47 11.19 16.13
N ILE A 180 -14.69 11.19 17.22
CA ILE A 180 -14.84 12.11 18.34
C ILE A 180 -13.63 13.04 18.40
N ARG A 181 -13.83 14.28 18.84
CA ARG A 181 -12.77 15.27 19.03
C ARG A 181 -13.03 16.10 20.29
N TYR A 182 -11.99 16.73 20.81
CA TYR A 182 -12.17 17.78 21.81
C TYR A 182 -12.83 19.00 21.16
N ASP A 183 -13.61 19.72 21.96
CA ASP A 183 -14.17 21.00 21.52
C ASP A 183 -13.05 21.98 21.18
N GLY A 184 -13.25 22.78 20.13
CA GLY A 184 -12.23 23.69 19.60
C GLY A 184 -11.08 23.05 18.81
N THR A 185 -11.07 21.73 18.58
CA THR A 185 -10.04 21.04 17.75
C THR A 185 -10.63 20.52 16.43
N ASP A 186 -9.82 20.34 15.39
CA ASP A 186 -10.31 19.80 14.09
C ASP A 186 -10.00 18.31 13.88
N THR A 187 -9.17 17.71 14.73
CA THR A 187 -8.73 16.31 14.59
C THR A 187 -9.68 15.37 15.33
N THR A 188 -10.32 14.46 14.60
CA THR A 188 -11.15 13.39 15.18
C THR A 188 -10.36 12.10 15.36
N LEU A 189 -10.65 11.35 16.42
CA LEU A 189 -10.18 9.99 16.63
C LEU A 189 -11.35 9.00 16.53
N PRO A 190 -11.19 7.87 15.82
CA PRO A 190 -12.20 6.83 15.75
C PRO A 190 -12.25 6.02 17.06
N VAL A 191 -13.46 5.78 17.59
CA VAL A 191 -13.69 4.90 18.75
C VAL A 191 -14.78 3.88 18.46
N ASN A 192 -14.61 2.65 18.95
CA ASN A 192 -15.62 1.61 18.83
C ASN A 192 -16.84 1.96 19.69
N PHE A 193 -18.05 1.78 19.15
CA PHE A 193 -19.31 2.03 19.85
C PHE A 193 -20.24 0.82 19.88
N GLU A 194 -19.72 -0.39 19.68
CA GLU A 194 -20.50 -1.64 19.77
C GLU A 194 -21.18 -1.83 21.14
N ALA A 195 -20.55 -1.36 22.20
CA ALA A 195 -21.07 -1.45 23.57
C ALA A 195 -22.19 -0.43 23.87
N ASP A 196 -22.49 0.48 22.95
CA ASP A 196 -23.46 1.57 23.14
C ASP A 196 -23.25 2.32 24.48
N SER A 197 -22.01 2.67 24.78
CA SER A 197 -21.61 3.27 26.06
C SER A 197 -20.81 4.54 25.85
N ILE A 198 -21.39 5.67 26.25
CA ILE A 198 -20.73 6.99 26.21
C ILE A 198 -19.48 6.99 27.09
N PHE A 199 -19.56 6.36 28.26
CA PHE A 199 -18.43 6.23 29.18
C PHE A 199 -17.26 5.47 28.54
N GLN A 200 -17.53 4.32 27.92
CA GLN A 200 -16.48 3.52 27.26
C GLN A 200 -15.89 4.27 26.06
N ALA A 201 -16.73 4.87 25.22
CA ALA A 201 -16.29 5.66 24.07
C ALA A 201 -15.37 6.82 24.48
N ARG A 202 -15.72 7.52 25.57
CA ARG A 202 -14.90 8.61 26.13
C ARG A 202 -13.56 8.09 26.63
N ARG A 203 -13.57 7.01 27.40
CA ARG A 203 -12.36 6.37 27.91
C ARG A 203 -11.44 5.93 26.78
N ASP A 204 -11.98 5.29 25.75
CA ASP A 204 -11.20 4.82 24.60
C ASP A 204 -10.61 5.98 23.80
N PHE A 205 -11.37 7.07 23.64
CA PHE A 205 -10.88 8.32 23.06
C PHE A 205 -9.72 8.90 23.87
N GLU A 206 -9.86 9.01 25.20
CA GLU A 206 -8.82 9.58 26.08
C GLU A 206 -7.55 8.72 26.10
N ILE A 207 -7.66 7.40 25.96
CA ILE A 207 -6.52 6.50 25.81
C ILE A 207 -5.85 6.73 24.45
N ALA A 208 -6.63 6.72 23.37
CA ALA A 208 -6.10 6.90 22.01
C ALA A 208 -5.45 8.28 21.79
N HIS A 209 -5.94 9.32 22.47
CA HIS A 209 -5.38 10.67 22.38
C HIS A 209 -4.04 10.82 23.11
N LYS A 210 -3.74 9.95 24.09
CA LYS A 210 -2.49 9.99 24.87
C LYS A 210 -1.36 9.15 24.24
N ALA A 211 -1.70 8.24 23.33
CA ALA A 211 -0.76 7.36 22.63
C ALA A 211 -0.11 8.09 21.46
#